data_AF-A0A7V5CU52-F1
#
_entry.id   AF-A0A7V5CU52-F1
#
_cell.length_a   1.000
_cell.length_b   1.000
_cell.length_c   1.000
_cell.angle_alpha   90.00
_cell.angle_beta   90.00
_cell.angle_gamma   90.00
#
_symmetry.space_group_name_H-M   'P 1'
#
loop_
_entity.id
_entity.type
_entity.pdbx_description
1 polymer ?
#
loop_
_entity_poly.entity_id
_entity_poly.type
_entity_poly.pdbx_seq_one_letter_code
_entity_poly.pdbx_strand_id
1 'polypeptide(L)'
;MPRVSVRDQLKQRLHDYLAIAEAHKPDETALDVRSVAAALGVSPTTLYKYGFNNDVNAAEQRQQENAQLSGPAIEKRFFEGQLDQLKTELEKELERNRQLVGRIAIIEANAGRLGIDPEELYRAVLKPIRSTSRAGSNMNRAHRRFRRS
;
A
#
# COMPACT_ATOMS: atom_id res chain seq x y z
N MET A 1 0.74 -59.00 19.63
CA MET A 1 0.86 -57.54 19.44
C MET A 1 1.68 -56.98 20.58
N PRO A 2 2.91 -56.47 20.35
CA PRO A 2 3.70 -55.85 21.40
C PRO A 2 3.00 -54.56 21.88
N ARG A 3 2.88 -54.37 23.20
CA ARG A 3 2.35 -53.12 23.76
C ARG A 3 3.35 -52.00 23.47
N VAL A 4 2.91 -50.99 22.72
CA VAL A 4 3.70 -49.77 22.50
C VAL A 4 3.92 -49.10 23.85
N SER A 5 5.17 -48.75 24.17
CA SER A 5 5.49 -48.05 25.40
C SER A 5 4.82 -46.68 25.41
N VAL A 6 4.36 -46.25 26.59
CA VAL A 6 3.82 -44.88 26.79
C VAL A 6 4.82 -43.82 26.33
N ARG A 7 6.12 -44.09 26.50
CA ARG A 7 7.20 -43.22 26.01
C ARG A 7 7.18 -43.07 24.49
N ASP A 8 7.00 -44.17 23.75
CA ASP A 8 7.08 -44.16 22.29
C ASP A 8 5.86 -43.48 21.67
N GLN A 9 4.67 -43.69 22.26
CA GLN A 9 3.46 -42.95 21.88
C GLN A 9 3.63 -41.44 22.11
N LEU A 10 4.20 -41.05 23.25
CA LEU A 10 4.45 -39.65 23.57
C LEU A 10 5.49 -39.04 22.63
N LYS A 11 6.56 -39.79 22.31
CA LYS A 11 7.59 -39.36 21.36
C LYS A 11 7.01 -39.08 19.98
N GLN A 12 6.13 -39.95 19.49
CA GLN A 12 5.52 -39.80 18.18
C GLN A 12 4.61 -38.56 18.14
N ARG A 13 3.74 -38.39 19.15
CA ARG A 13 2.91 -37.18 19.28
C ARG A 13 3.73 -35.90 19.37
N LEU A 14 4.85 -35.94 20.09
CA LEU A 14 5.77 -34.80 20.19
C LEU A 14 6.38 -34.46 18.83
N HIS A 15 6.88 -35.44 18.08
CA HIS A 15 7.41 -35.19 16.74
C HIS A 15 6.36 -34.65 15.77
N ASP A 16 5.15 -35.22 15.79
CA ASP A 16 4.05 -34.76 14.93
C ASP A 16 3.69 -33.30 15.24
N TYR A 17 3.64 -32.93 16.53
CA TYR A 17 3.40 -31.56 16.97
C TYR A 17 4.54 -30.62 16.56
N LEU A 18 5.79 -31.01 16.80
CA LEU A 18 6.96 -30.20 16.48
C LEU A 18 7.07 -29.96 14.96
N ALA A 19 6.80 -30.97 14.13
CA ALA A 19 6.83 -30.82 12.68
C ALA A 19 5.80 -29.77 12.16
N ILE A 20 4.64 -29.67 12.81
CA ILE A 20 3.62 -28.66 12.47
C ILE A 20 4.05 -27.29 13.02
N ALA A 21 4.51 -27.22 14.27
CA ALA A 21 4.87 -25.98 14.92
C ALA A 21 6.12 -25.31 14.32
N GLU A 22 7.09 -26.10 13.82
CA GLU A 22 8.28 -25.59 13.11
C GLU A 22 7.93 -24.81 11.83
N ALA A 23 6.77 -25.08 11.21
CA ALA A 23 6.29 -24.36 10.02
C ALA A 23 5.60 -23.02 10.34
N HIS A 24 5.27 -22.77 11.62
CA HIS A 24 4.58 -21.56 12.06
C HIS A 24 5.57 -20.56 12.64
N LYS A 25 5.17 -19.28 12.67
CA LYS A 25 6.01 -18.22 13.23
C LYS A 25 6.17 -18.40 14.75
N PRO A 26 7.32 -18.05 15.33
CA PRO A 26 7.56 -18.14 16.77
C PRO A 26 6.56 -17.31 17.59
N ASP A 27 6.04 -16.22 17.03
CA ASP A 27 5.01 -15.37 17.66
C ASP A 27 3.63 -16.03 17.74
N GLU A 28 3.33 -16.96 16.83
CA GLU A 28 2.04 -17.67 16.78
C GLU A 28 2.06 -18.93 17.66
N THR A 29 3.19 -19.66 17.62
CA THR A 29 3.40 -20.87 18.41
C THR A 29 4.80 -20.89 19.00
N ALA A 30 4.92 -20.39 20.23
CA ALA A 30 6.17 -20.47 20.98
C ALA A 30 6.48 -21.94 21.34
N LEU A 31 7.64 -22.43 20.90
CA LEU A 31 8.15 -23.76 21.20
C LEU A 31 9.00 -23.77 22.48
N ASP A 32 8.35 -23.69 23.65
CA ASP A 32 8.96 -23.94 24.95
C ASP A 32 8.45 -25.28 25.53
N VAL A 33 9.22 -25.92 26.40
CA VAL A 33 8.85 -27.17 27.07
C VAL A 33 7.49 -27.03 27.76
N ARG A 34 7.17 -25.87 28.33
CA ARG A 34 5.88 -25.63 28.99
C ARG A 34 4.71 -25.53 28.01
N SER A 35 4.88 -24.83 26.89
CA SER A 35 3.82 -24.69 25.88
C SER A 35 3.59 -26.01 25.15
N VAL A 36 4.65 -26.75 24.82
CA VAL A 36 4.56 -28.09 24.23
C VAL A 36 3.88 -29.07 25.19
N ALA A 37 4.22 -29.01 26.49
CA ALA A 37 3.56 -29.83 27.50
C ALA A 37 2.05 -29.54 27.59
N ALA A 38 1.67 -28.26 27.57
CA ALA A 38 0.27 -27.86 27.55
C ALA A 38 -0.46 -28.33 26.28
N ALA A 39 0.17 -28.22 25.11
CA ALA A 39 -0.40 -28.68 23.83
C ALA A 39 -0.58 -30.19 23.77
N LEU A 40 0.34 -30.96 24.35
CA LEU A 40 0.27 -32.42 24.41
C LEU A 40 -0.60 -32.94 25.57
N GLY A 41 -1.03 -32.07 26.49
CA GLY A 41 -1.80 -32.43 27.67
C GLY A 41 -1.01 -33.25 28.70
N VAL A 42 0.30 -33.01 28.80
CA VAL A 42 1.21 -33.76 29.69
C VAL A 42 1.92 -32.80 30.64
N SER A 43 2.34 -33.28 31.81
CA SER A 43 3.20 -32.48 32.70
C SER A 43 4.57 -32.20 32.06
N PRO A 44 5.12 -30.98 32.20
CA PRO A 44 6.50 -30.67 31.81
C PRO A 44 7.52 -31.62 32.44
N THR A 45 7.28 -32.08 33.67
CA THR A 45 8.16 -33.04 34.36
C THR A 45 8.25 -34.38 33.63
N THR A 46 7.20 -34.79 32.92
CA THR A 46 7.20 -36.00 32.10
C THR A 46 8.06 -35.84 30.86
N LEU A 47 8.07 -34.65 30.24
CA LEU A 47 8.97 -34.34 29.13
C LEU A 47 10.44 -34.37 29.58
N TYR A 48 10.75 -33.78 30.73
CA TYR A 48 12.10 -33.86 31.32
C TYR A 48 12.50 -35.30 31.67
N LYS A 49 11.58 -36.07 32.28
CA LYS A 49 11.83 -37.47 32.66
C LYS A 49 12.24 -38.33 31.46
N TYR A 50 11.68 -38.06 30.28
CA TYR A 50 12.00 -38.80 29.06
C TYR A 50 13.08 -38.15 28.19
N GLY A 51 13.62 -36.99 28.60
CA GLY A 51 14.69 -36.29 27.89
C GLY A 51 14.27 -35.57 26.61
N PHE A 52 12.97 -35.28 26.43
CA PHE A 52 12.44 -34.61 25.24
C PHE A 52 12.70 -33.10 25.22
N ASN A 53 13.27 -32.55 26.29
CA ASN A 53 13.65 -31.13 26.34
C ASN A 53 14.66 -30.75 25.25
N ASN A 54 15.58 -31.67 24.90
CA ASN A 54 16.57 -31.42 23.85
C ASN A 54 15.90 -31.33 22.47
N ASP A 55 14.90 -32.17 22.22
CA ASP A 55 14.16 -32.19 20.95
C ASP A 55 13.32 -30.90 20.79
N VAL A 56 12.69 -30.43 21.87
CA VAL A 56 11.95 -29.16 21.89
C VAL A 56 12.87 -27.98 21.65
N ASN A 57 14.00 -27.90 22.36
CA ASN A 57 14.96 -26.79 22.18
C ASN A 57 15.57 -26.78 20.77
N ALA A 58 15.85 -27.95 20.19
CA ALA A 58 16.35 -28.05 18.83
C ALA A 58 15.30 -27.58 17.81
N ALA A 59 14.03 -27.92 18.03
CA ALA A 59 12.92 -27.45 17.19
C ALA A 59 12.71 -25.93 17.32
N GLU A 60 12.82 -25.37 18.52
CA GLU A 60 12.77 -23.93 18.76
C GLU A 60 13.86 -23.19 17.98
N GLN A 61 15.11 -23.68 18.02
CA GLN A 61 16.21 -23.09 17.25
C GLN A 61 15.93 -23.12 15.74
N ARG A 62 15.46 -24.26 15.21
CA ARG A 62 15.08 -24.37 13.79
C ARG A 62 13.94 -23.41 13.42
N GLN A 63 12.95 -23.25 14.29
CA GLN A 63 11.85 -22.31 14.07
C GLN A 63 12.34 -20.86 14.01
N GLN A 64 13.27 -20.48 14.91
CA GLN A 64 13.87 -19.15 14.92
C GLN A 64 14.71 -18.89 13.66
N GLU A 65 15.54 -19.85 13.24
CA GLU A 65 16.32 -19.76 12.00
C GLU A 65 15.42 -19.61 10.76
N ASN A 66 14.37 -20.42 10.66
CA ASN A 66 13.40 -20.33 9.57
C ASN A 66 12.67 -18.98 9.56
N ALA A 67 12.29 -18.46 10.73
CA ALA A 67 11.66 -17.15 10.84
C ALA A 67 12.60 -16.01 10.40
N GLN A 68 13.88 -16.08 10.76
CA GLN A 68 14.90 -15.11 10.35
C GLN A 68 15.20 -15.14 8.85
N LEU A 69 15.07 -16.29 8.19
CA LEU A 69 15.23 -16.37 6.73
C LEU A 69 13.99 -15.85 5.99
N SER A 70 12.80 -16.11 6.54
CA SER A 70 11.52 -15.80 5.89
C SER A 70 11.10 -14.33 6.05
N GLY A 71 11.25 -13.73 7.23
CA GLY A 71 10.83 -12.34 7.50
C GLY A 71 11.51 -11.29 6.62
N PRO A 72 12.85 -11.20 6.61
CA PRO A 72 13.59 -10.20 5.83
C PRO A 72 13.43 -10.37 4.32
N ALA A 73 13.25 -11.60 3.84
CA ALA A 73 13.07 -11.88 2.42
C ALA A 73 11.68 -11.43 1.92
N ILE A 74 10.64 -11.61 2.74
CA ILE A 74 9.28 -11.16 2.44
C ILE A 74 9.21 -9.63 2.48
N GLU A 75 9.80 -9.00 3.49
CA GLU A 75 9.85 -7.54 3.62
C GLU A 75 10.58 -6.90 2.43
N LYS A 76 11.76 -7.41 2.06
CA LYS A 76 12.51 -6.91 0.90
C LYS A 76 11.69 -6.96 -0.38
N ARG A 77 11.03 -8.09 -0.68
CA ARG A 77 10.20 -8.22 -1.88
C ARG A 77 9.01 -7.27 -1.89
N PHE A 78 8.40 -7.05 -0.72
CA PHE A 78 7.29 -6.11 -0.59
C PHE A 78 7.74 -4.67 -0.86
N PHE A 79 8.86 -4.24 -0.27
CA PHE A 79 9.41 -2.89 -0.48
C PHE A 79 9.97 -2.69 -1.89
N GLU A 80 10.62 -3.69 -2.47
CA GLU A 80 11.07 -3.67 -3.87
C GLU A 80 9.90 -3.42 -4.83
N GLY A 81 8.77 -4.12 -4.64
CA GLY A 81 7.58 -3.92 -5.47
C GLY A 81 6.99 -2.51 -5.36
N GLN A 82 6.97 -1.91 -4.17
CA GLN A 82 6.49 -0.54 -3.99
C GLN A 82 7.43 0.49 -4.61
N LEU A 83 8.75 0.29 -4.49
CA LEU A 83 9.74 1.18 -5.10
C LEU A 83 9.65 1.18 -6.63
N ASP A 84 9.44 0.01 -7.23
CA ASP A 84 9.29 -0.10 -8.67
C ASP A 84 8.00 0.59 -9.15
N GLN A 85 6.88 0.42 -8.43
CA GLN A 85 5.65 1.15 -8.73
C GLN A 85 5.88 2.67 -8.68
N LEU A 86 6.47 3.18 -7.60
CA LEU A 86 6.77 4.61 -7.44
C LEU A 86 7.70 5.14 -8.54
N LYS A 87 8.71 4.38 -8.96
CA LYS A 87 9.58 4.77 -10.08
C LYS A 87 8.80 4.89 -11.38
N THR A 88 7.92 3.93 -11.69
CA THR A 88 7.12 3.99 -12.93
C THR A 88 6.14 5.16 -12.93
N GLU A 89 5.57 5.51 -11.78
CA GLU A 89 4.71 6.69 -11.65
C GLU A 89 5.51 7.98 -11.85
N LEU A 90 6.69 8.08 -11.24
CA LEU A 90 7.58 9.22 -11.38
C LEU A 90 8.01 9.43 -12.84
N GLU A 91 8.38 8.36 -13.55
CA GLU A 91 8.73 8.43 -14.97
C GLU A 91 7.57 8.91 -15.84
N LYS A 92 6.36 8.40 -15.60
CA LYS A 92 5.15 8.85 -16.31
C LYS A 92 4.86 10.33 -16.07
N GLU A 93 4.98 10.80 -14.83
CA GLU A 93 4.77 12.22 -14.51
C GLU A 93 5.86 13.11 -15.13
N LEU A 94 7.12 12.67 -15.14
CA LEU A 94 8.18 13.41 -15.83
C LEU A 94 7.91 13.51 -17.34
N GLU A 95 7.44 12.44 -17.98
CA GLU A 95 7.11 12.46 -19.40
C GLU A 95 5.93 13.39 -19.69
N ARG A 96 4.87 13.33 -18.89
CA ARG A 96 3.72 14.27 -18.97
C ARG A 96 4.17 15.71 -18.83
N ASN A 97 5.04 15.99 -17.85
CA ASN A 97 5.54 17.33 -17.60
C ASN A 97 6.38 17.86 -18.77
N ARG A 98 7.27 17.03 -19.33
CA ARG A 98 8.02 17.38 -20.56
C ARG A 98 7.09 17.71 -21.73
N GLN A 99 6.04 16.93 -21.94
CA GLN A 99 5.05 17.19 -22.99
C GLN A 99 4.30 18.51 -22.75
N LEU A 100 3.91 18.81 -21.51
CA LEU A 100 3.22 20.05 -21.16
C LEU A 100 4.12 21.28 -21.36
N VAL A 101 5.36 21.23 -20.87
CA VAL A 101 6.36 22.29 -21.08
C VAL A 101 6.59 22.53 -22.57
N GLY A 102 6.71 21.45 -23.37
CA GLY A 102 6.84 21.57 -24.83
C GLY A 102 5.65 22.28 -25.48
N ARG A 103 4.42 21.98 -25.02
CA ARG A 103 3.22 22.67 -25.52
C ARG A 103 3.19 24.15 -25.12
N ILE A 104 3.56 24.48 -23.89
CA ILE A 104 3.65 25.88 -23.42
C ILE A 104 4.65 26.66 -24.27
N ALA A 105 5.84 26.10 -24.52
CA ALA A 105 6.85 26.74 -25.37
C ALA A 105 6.34 27.01 -26.80
N ILE A 106 5.58 26.08 -27.38
CA ILE A 106 4.95 26.29 -28.70
C ILE A 106 3.91 27.42 -28.64
N ILE A 107 3.09 27.48 -27.58
CA ILE A 107 2.09 28.52 -27.38
C ILE A 107 2.76 29.90 -27.26
N GLU A 108 3.80 30.02 -26.45
CA GLU A 108 4.57 31.26 -26.28
C GLU A 108 5.21 31.71 -27.59
N ALA A 109 5.84 30.78 -28.33
CA ALA A 109 6.43 31.08 -29.63
C ALA A 109 5.38 31.57 -30.65
N ASN A 110 4.18 30.98 -30.62
CA ASN A 110 3.08 31.40 -31.49
C ASN A 110 2.51 32.77 -31.08
N ALA A 111 2.39 33.05 -29.77
CA ALA A 111 1.95 34.36 -29.29
C ALA A 111 2.91 35.47 -29.74
N GLY A 112 4.22 35.26 -29.60
CA GLY A 112 5.23 36.20 -30.10
C GLY A 112 5.12 36.42 -31.61
N ARG A 113 4.88 35.37 -32.40
CA ARG A 113 4.63 35.49 -33.86
C ARG A 113 3.38 36.29 -34.21
N LEU A 114 2.35 36.25 -33.36
CA LEU A 114 1.12 37.01 -33.53
C LEU A 114 1.22 38.45 -32.99
N GLY A 115 2.39 38.86 -32.49
CA GLY A 115 2.60 40.19 -31.91
C GLY A 115 1.96 40.34 -30.53
N ILE A 116 1.59 39.23 -29.87
CA ILE A 116 1.11 39.20 -28.50
C ILE A 116 2.33 38.99 -27.60
N ASP A 117 2.46 39.81 -26.55
CA ASP A 117 3.49 39.62 -25.55
C ASP A 117 3.23 38.30 -24.79
N PRO A 118 4.15 37.32 -24.81
CA PRO A 118 3.95 36.02 -24.17
C PRO A 118 3.66 36.14 -22.67
N GLU A 119 4.13 37.19 -21.98
CA GLU A 119 3.81 37.40 -20.57
C GLU A 119 2.33 37.70 -20.33
N GLU A 120 1.61 38.22 -21.33
CA GLU A 120 0.18 38.50 -21.21
C GLU A 120 -0.67 37.23 -21.13
N LEU A 121 -0.16 36.10 -21.64
CA LEU A 121 -0.83 34.80 -21.57
C LEU A 121 -1.02 34.32 -20.13
N TYR A 122 -0.14 34.75 -19.21
CA TYR A 122 -0.16 34.36 -17.81
C TYR A 122 -1.00 35.30 -16.93
N ARG A 123 -1.48 36.42 -17.49
CA ARG A 123 -2.34 37.35 -16.76
C ARG A 123 -3.73 36.73 -16.59
N ALA A 124 -4.30 36.89 -15.39
CA ALA A 124 -5.65 36.42 -15.12
C ALA A 124 -6.64 37.12 -16.08
N VAL A 125 -7.38 36.34 -16.86
CA VAL A 125 -8.39 36.87 -17.78
C VAL A 125 -9.51 37.50 -16.97
N LEU A 126 -9.71 38.81 -17.14
CA LEU A 126 -10.82 39.50 -16.50
C LEU A 126 -12.15 38.93 -17.01
N LYS A 127 -13.11 38.73 -16.10
CA LYS A 127 -14.44 38.27 -16.47
C LYS A 127 -15.02 39.22 -17.51
N PRO A 128 -15.60 38.71 -18.62
CA PRO A 128 -16.17 39.58 -19.64
C PRO A 128 -17.24 40.48 -19.02
N ILE A 129 -17.14 41.78 -19.26
CA ILE A 129 -18.08 42.78 -18.77
C ILE A 129 -19.43 42.55 -19.48
N ARG A 130 -20.42 42.06 -18.74
CA ARG A 130 -21.78 41.78 -19.26
C ARG A 130 -22.71 42.99 -19.21
N SER A 131 -22.19 44.21 -19.06
CA SER A 131 -22.99 45.37 -18.64
C SER A 131 -23.69 46.15 -19.77
N THR A 132 -23.60 45.75 -21.04
CA THR A 132 -24.41 46.39 -22.10
C THR A 132 -24.93 45.37 -23.10
N SER A 133 -26.06 44.73 -22.77
CA SER A 133 -26.95 44.23 -23.82
C SER A 133 -27.51 45.45 -24.56
N ARG A 134 -27.16 45.61 -25.85
CA ARG A 134 -27.88 46.54 -26.76
C ARG A 134 -29.25 46.00 -27.19
N ALA A 135 -29.58 44.77 -26.83
CA ALA A 135 -30.91 44.20 -27.04
C ALA A 135 -31.85 44.68 -25.92
N GLY A 136 -32.49 45.83 -26.12
CA GLY A 136 -33.53 46.35 -25.22
C GLY A 136 -33.69 47.89 -25.18
N SER A 137 -32.73 48.66 -25.67
CA SER A 137 -32.72 50.13 -25.49
C SER A 137 -33.70 50.94 -26.38
N ASN A 138 -34.54 50.29 -27.20
CA ASN A 138 -35.40 50.98 -28.18
C ASN A 138 -36.91 50.79 -27.98
N MET A 139 -37.36 50.46 -26.77
CA MET A 139 -38.80 50.42 -26.46
C MET A 139 -39.13 51.36 -25.29
N ASN A 140 -39.12 52.67 -25.52
CA ASN A 140 -39.85 53.63 -24.65
C ASN A 140 -39.98 55.06 -25.24
N ARG A 141 -39.99 55.21 -26.57
CA ARG A 141 -40.24 56.52 -27.25
C ARG A 141 -41.57 56.59 -28.02
N ALA A 142 -42.54 55.73 -27.75
CA ALA A 142 -43.81 55.68 -28.49
C ALA A 142 -45.08 56.08 -27.71
N HIS A 143 -45.02 56.40 -26.41
CA HIS A 143 -46.23 56.69 -25.62
C HIS A 143 -46.18 58.00 -24.84
N ARG A 144 -45.97 59.13 -25.52
CA ARG A 144 -46.41 60.45 -25.03
C ARG A 144 -46.70 61.37 -26.20
N ARG A 145 -47.89 61.25 -26.77
CA ARG A 145 -48.66 62.32 -27.45
C ARG A 145 -49.90 61.66 -28.06
N PHE A 146 -51.04 61.90 -27.41
CA PHE A 146 -52.40 62.05 -27.98
C PHE A 146 -53.44 61.70 -26.93
N ARG A 147 -53.67 62.65 -26.02
CA ARG A 147 -54.97 62.87 -25.37
C ARG A 147 -55.04 64.34 -24.99
N ARG A 148 -55.65 65.16 -25.84
CA ARG A 148 -56.43 66.31 -25.42
C ARG A 148 -57.65 66.41 -26.34
N SER A 149 -58.79 66.46 -25.65
CA SER A 149 -60.13 66.88 -26.06
C SER A 149 -60.14 68.20 -26.80
#